data_AF-A0A4C1TH32-F1
#
_entry.id   AF-A0A4C1TH32-F1
#
_cell.length_a   1.000
_cell.length_b   1.000
_cell.length_c   1.000
_cell.angle_alpha   90.00
_cell.angle_beta   90.00
_cell.angle_gamma   90.00
#
_symmetry.space_group_name_H-M   'P 1'
#
loop_
_entity.id
_entity.type
_entity.pdbx_description
1 polymer ?
#
loop_
_entity_poly.entity_id
_entity_poly.type
_entity_poly.pdbx_seq_one_letter_code
_entity_poly.pdbx_strand_id
1 'polypeptide(L)'
;MAPAELHRHLETVHPESKDENKEFFVLNKEQLLESQKNMMHVTQTINDKATEASHLVSYRIAQAGEAHTTAENLIKPCVLDITKCMLDEKSAKHLFTVPLSNDTVLRRIHDLASYVIQELVTRLQKTGFVLQVDESTDVAGLAIFLVIVRCPYESSFEEDMLMCSPLPTNTTGGKNFSKRNIFLKKIISVGTIALTFV
;
A
#
# COMPACT_ATOMS: atom_id res chain seq x y z
N MET A 1 23.11 10.52 38.95
CA MET A 1 24.21 9.95 39.76
C MET A 1 24.61 10.95 40.82
N ALA A 2 25.00 10.48 42.01
CA ALA A 2 25.64 11.34 43.01
C ALA A 2 27.08 11.70 42.57
N PRO A 3 27.63 12.86 42.95
CA PRO A 3 28.94 13.33 42.47
C PRO A 3 30.11 12.36 42.70
N ALA A 4 30.14 11.70 43.87
CA ALA A 4 31.19 10.73 44.21
C ALA A 4 31.16 9.47 43.32
N GLU A 5 29.96 9.02 42.93
CA GLU A 5 29.81 7.87 42.03
C GLU A 5 30.22 8.21 40.59
N LEU A 6 29.98 9.45 40.15
CA LEU A 6 30.38 9.89 38.81
C LEU A 6 31.91 9.99 38.69
N HIS A 7 32.58 10.56 39.69
CA HIS A 7 34.04 10.64 39.72
C HIS A 7 34.67 9.24 39.67
N ARG A 8 34.22 8.33 40.55
CA ARG A 8 34.69 6.94 40.56
C ARG A 8 34.45 6.25 39.22
N HIS A 9 33.30 6.48 38.58
CA HIS A 9 32.98 5.91 37.27
C HIS A 9 33.91 6.42 36.17
N LEU A 10 34.21 7.72 36.14
CA LEU A 10 35.18 8.28 35.19
C LEU A 10 36.58 7.70 35.44
N GLU A 11 37.02 7.59 36.69
CA GLU A 11 38.36 7.04 36.99
C GLU A 11 38.52 5.55 36.64
N THR A 12 37.45 4.76 36.79
CA THR A 12 37.52 3.29 36.68
C THR A 12 37.07 2.75 35.33
N VAL A 13 36.16 3.46 34.65
CA VAL A 13 35.54 2.99 33.40
C VAL A 13 35.95 3.85 32.20
N HIS A 14 36.13 5.16 32.40
CA HIS A 14 36.47 6.12 31.35
C HIS A 14 37.65 7.02 31.73
N PRO A 15 38.83 6.44 32.08
CA PRO A 15 39.97 7.21 32.59
C PRO A 15 40.44 8.30 31.62
N GLU A 16 40.20 8.13 30.32
CA GLU A 16 40.42 9.11 29.27
C GLU A 16 39.58 10.40 29.41
N SER A 17 38.46 10.34 30.13
CA SER A 17 37.52 11.45 30.32
C SER A 17 37.58 12.04 31.74
N LYS A 18 38.53 11.60 32.57
CA LYS A 18 38.57 11.90 34.01
C LYS A 18 38.76 13.38 34.33
N ASP A 19 39.69 14.03 33.63
CA ASP A 19 40.09 15.42 33.87
C ASP A 19 39.43 16.41 32.88
N GLU A 20 38.46 15.93 32.10
CA GLU A 20 37.78 16.74 31.10
C GLU A 20 36.83 17.77 31.72
N ASN A 21 36.71 18.92 31.08
CA ASN A 21 35.90 20.02 31.59
C ASN A 21 34.39 19.80 31.29
N LYS A 22 33.53 20.61 31.92
CA LYS A 22 32.08 20.55 31.70
C LYS A 22 31.70 20.74 30.23
N GLU A 23 32.44 21.57 29.49
CA GLU A 23 32.16 21.88 28.09
C GLU A 23 32.37 20.66 27.18
N PHE A 24 33.38 19.82 27.45
CA PHE A 24 33.60 18.54 26.77
C PHE A 24 32.37 17.62 26.87
N PHE A 25 31.81 17.47 28.07
CA PHE A 25 30.61 16.64 28.26
C PHE A 25 29.36 17.22 27.61
N VAL A 26 29.22 18.56 27.59
CA VAL A 26 28.12 19.22 26.88
C VAL A 26 28.25 19.00 25.38
N LEU A 27 29.44 19.17 24.80
CA LEU A 27 29.71 18.94 23.38
C LEU A 27 29.47 17.49 22.98
N ASN A 28 29.95 16.52 23.76
CA ASN A 28 29.71 15.08 23.50
C ASN A 28 28.23 14.73 23.60
N LYS A 29 27.49 15.33 24.55
CA LYS A 29 26.05 15.15 24.64
C LYS A 29 25.35 15.70 23.39
N GLU A 30 25.75 16.87 22.92
CA GLU A 30 25.20 17.48 21.69
C GLU A 30 25.49 16.62 20.46
N GLN A 31 26.72 16.14 20.29
CA GLN A 31 27.08 15.20 19.22
C GLN A 31 26.27 13.90 19.28
N LEU A 32 26.10 13.33 20.48
CA LEU A 32 25.28 12.12 20.67
C LEU A 32 23.82 12.37 20.29
N LEU A 33 23.23 13.49 20.72
CA LEU A 33 21.86 13.85 20.35
C LEU A 33 21.70 14.04 18.84
N GLU A 34 22.68 14.68 18.18
CA GLU A 34 22.66 14.87 16.74
C GLU A 34 22.81 13.54 15.99
N SER A 35 23.69 12.64 16.47
CA SER A 35 23.82 11.29 15.92
C SER A 35 22.52 10.47 16.06
N GLN A 36 21.79 10.63 17.16
CA GLN A 36 20.50 9.97 17.40
C GLN A 36 19.44 10.48 16.44
N LYS A 37 19.34 11.80 16.23
CA LYS A 37 18.42 12.38 15.25
C LYS A 37 18.72 11.89 13.83
N ASN A 38 20.00 11.84 13.46
CA ASN A 38 20.43 11.33 12.15
C ASN A 38 20.06 9.86 11.96
N MET A 39 20.26 9.02 12.98
CA MET A 39 19.82 7.61 12.94
C MET A 39 18.30 7.48 12.81
N MET A 40 17.53 8.30 13.52
CA MET A 40 16.07 8.32 13.42
C MET A 40 15.62 8.69 12.00
N HIS A 41 16.21 9.74 11.41
CA HIS A 41 15.91 10.16 10.04
C HIS A 41 16.25 9.08 9.01
N VAL A 42 17.42 8.43 9.14
CA VAL A 42 17.83 7.33 8.26
C VAL A 42 16.88 6.15 8.38
N THR A 43 16.48 5.77 9.60
CA THR A 43 15.54 4.67 9.84
C THR A 43 14.17 4.96 9.23
N GLN A 44 13.70 6.20 9.35
CA GLN A 44 12.44 6.64 8.75
C GLN A 44 12.51 6.58 7.21
N THR A 45 13.60 7.06 6.62
CA THR A 45 13.83 6.99 5.17
C THR A 45 13.86 5.55 4.65
N ILE A 46 14.49 4.63 5.39
CA ILE A 46 14.51 3.20 5.04
C ILE A 46 13.10 2.60 5.10
N ASN A 47 12.31 2.96 6.11
CA ASN A 47 10.94 2.49 6.25
C ASN A 47 10.02 3.01 5.12
N ASP A 48 10.22 4.26 4.70
CA ASP A 48 9.49 4.86 3.58
C ASP A 48 9.83 4.14 2.26
N LYS A 49 11.13 3.92 1.99
CA LYS A 49 11.61 3.15 0.83
C LYS A 49 11.08 1.72 0.82
N ALA A 50 11.07 1.04 1.96
CA ALA A 50 10.53 -0.31 2.09
C ALA A 50 9.02 -0.33 1.85
N THR A 51 8.31 0.70 2.32
CA THR A 51 6.88 0.87 2.10
C THR A 51 6.57 1.15 0.63
N GLU A 52 7.33 2.01 -0.04
CA GLU A 52 7.21 2.26 -1.48
C GLU A 52 7.46 0.97 -2.27
N ALA A 53 8.54 0.26 -1.98
CA ALA A 53 8.91 -0.98 -2.66
C ALA A 53 7.79 -2.04 -2.60
N SER A 54 7.19 -2.26 -1.43
CA SER A 54 6.11 -3.25 -1.36
C SER A 54 4.80 -2.78 -2.02
N HIS A 55 4.52 -1.47 -2.14
CA HIS A 55 3.41 -0.99 -2.96
C HIS A 55 3.67 -1.27 -4.44
N LEU A 56 4.89 -1.05 -4.93
CA LEU A 56 5.27 -1.36 -6.31
C LEU A 56 5.12 -2.86 -6.62
N VAL A 57 5.55 -3.74 -5.70
CA VAL A 57 5.35 -5.19 -5.86
C VAL A 57 3.86 -5.53 -5.87
N SER A 58 3.08 -4.99 -4.94
CA SER A 58 1.64 -5.21 -4.86
C SER A 58 0.91 -4.76 -6.12
N TYR A 59 1.29 -3.60 -6.67
CA TYR A 59 0.77 -3.08 -7.93
C TYR A 59 1.07 -4.03 -9.10
N ARG A 60 2.30 -4.54 -9.20
CA ARG A 60 2.69 -5.47 -10.28
C ARG A 60 1.92 -6.79 -10.20
N ILE A 61 1.71 -7.32 -8.99
CA ILE A 61 0.90 -8.53 -8.77
C ILE A 61 -0.55 -8.29 -9.22
N ALA A 62 -1.16 -7.19 -8.78
CA ALA A 62 -2.52 -6.85 -9.17
C ALA A 62 -2.65 -6.64 -10.68
N GLN A 63 -1.69 -5.93 -11.30
CA GLN A 63 -1.66 -5.69 -12.74
C GLN A 63 -1.54 -6.98 -13.56
N ALA A 64 -0.80 -7.97 -13.04
CA ALA A 64 -0.65 -9.28 -13.67
C ALA A 64 -1.87 -10.21 -13.44
N GLY A 65 -2.82 -9.82 -12.57
CA GLY A 65 -3.93 -10.68 -12.18
C GLY A 65 -3.52 -11.86 -11.30
N GLU A 66 -2.37 -11.77 -10.64
CA GLU A 66 -1.78 -12.84 -9.83
C GLU A 66 -2.34 -12.85 -8.40
N ALA A 67 -2.26 -14.02 -7.74
CA ALA A 67 -2.65 -14.12 -6.35
C ALA A 67 -1.73 -13.28 -5.45
N HIS A 68 -2.30 -12.55 -4.48
CA HIS A 68 -1.52 -11.77 -3.50
C HIS A 68 -0.56 -12.65 -2.68
N THR A 69 -0.83 -13.95 -2.58
CA THR A 69 0.01 -14.93 -1.89
C THR A 69 1.33 -15.21 -2.60
N THR A 70 1.43 -14.89 -3.89
CA THR A 70 2.66 -15.04 -4.69
C THR A 70 3.81 -14.19 -4.14
N ALA A 71 3.50 -13.06 -3.49
CA ALA A 71 4.50 -12.19 -2.89
C ALA A 71 5.32 -12.91 -1.81
N GLU A 72 4.64 -13.50 -0.82
CA GLU A 72 5.29 -14.13 0.33
C GLU A 72 5.88 -15.49 -0.06
N ASN A 73 5.14 -16.27 -0.85
CA ASN A 73 5.50 -17.65 -1.16
C ASN A 73 6.60 -17.78 -2.23
N LEU A 74 6.72 -16.81 -3.14
CA LEU A 74 7.62 -16.92 -4.29
C LEU A 74 8.52 -15.68 -4.46
N ILE A 75 7.95 -14.48 -4.56
CA ILE A 75 8.74 -13.28 -4.87
C ILE A 75 9.75 -12.99 -3.76
N LYS A 76 9.32 -13.04 -2.50
CA LYS A 76 10.18 -12.78 -1.34
C LYS A 76 11.38 -13.75 -1.26
N PRO A 77 11.22 -15.09 -1.31
CA PRO A 77 12.37 -15.99 -1.31
C PRO A 77 13.26 -15.82 -2.55
N CYS A 78 12.70 -15.63 -3.75
CA CYS A 78 13.51 -15.41 -4.96
C CYS A 78 14.39 -14.16 -4.85
N VAL A 79 13.84 -13.04 -4.37
CA VAL A 79 14.61 -11.79 -4.16
C VAL A 79 15.73 -12.01 -3.13
N LEU A 80 15.47 -12.78 -2.08
CA LEU A 80 16.49 -13.11 -1.08
C LEU A 80 17.61 -13.96 -1.66
N ASP A 81 17.29 -15.04 -2.38
CA ASP A 81 18.29 -15.95 -2.96
C ASP A 81 19.18 -15.23 -3.98
N ILE A 82 18.58 -14.42 -4.86
CA ILE A 82 19.32 -13.60 -5.83
C ILE A 82 20.25 -12.62 -5.11
N THR A 83 19.76 -11.94 -4.07
CA THR A 83 20.55 -10.96 -3.32
C THR A 83 21.70 -11.62 -2.58
N LYS A 84 21.47 -12.77 -1.93
CA LYS A 84 22.53 -13.52 -1.24
C LYS A 84 23.60 -14.00 -2.22
N CYS A 85 23.20 -14.42 -3.41
CA CYS A 85 24.11 -14.94 -4.43
C CYS A 85 24.91 -13.84 -5.14
N MET A 86 24.26 -12.71 -5.48
CA MET A 86 24.86 -11.64 -6.30
C MET A 86 25.46 -10.50 -5.49
N LEU A 87 25.01 -10.31 -4.25
CA LEU A 87 25.45 -9.24 -3.37
C LEU A 87 26.04 -9.85 -2.09
N ASP A 88 25.29 -9.84 -0.99
CA ASP A 88 25.74 -10.32 0.31
C ASP A 88 24.57 -10.54 1.28
N GLU A 89 24.84 -11.24 2.39
CA GLU A 89 23.84 -11.58 3.41
C GLU A 89 23.28 -10.35 4.15
N LYS A 90 24.05 -9.25 4.27
CA LYS A 90 23.59 -8.00 4.92
C LYS A 90 22.59 -7.28 4.03
N SER A 91 22.86 -7.20 2.72
CA SER A 91 21.93 -6.67 1.72
C SER A 91 20.63 -7.49 1.66
N ALA A 92 20.72 -8.81 1.74
CA ALA A 92 19.54 -9.68 1.79
C ALA A 92 18.69 -9.45 3.05
N LYS A 93 19.33 -9.30 4.23
CA LYS A 93 18.64 -8.94 5.47
C LYS A 93 17.98 -7.57 5.39
N HIS A 94 18.59 -6.61 4.71
CA HIS A 94 17.97 -5.31 4.48
C HIS A 94 16.71 -5.43 3.60
N LEU A 95 16.75 -6.21 2.51
CA LEU A 95 15.56 -6.47 1.69
C LEU A 95 14.45 -7.23 2.43
N PHE A 96 14.78 -8.02 3.46
CA PHE A 96 13.79 -8.68 4.31
C PHE A 96 12.88 -7.69 5.05
N THR A 97 13.31 -6.43 5.21
CA THR A 97 12.50 -5.36 5.82
C THR A 97 11.33 -4.94 4.94
N VAL A 98 11.34 -5.24 3.64
CA VAL A 98 10.23 -4.95 2.73
C VAL A 98 9.03 -5.82 3.11
N PRO A 99 7.88 -5.22 3.50
CA PRO A 99 6.77 -5.98 4.04
C PRO A 99 5.95 -6.61 2.91
N LEU A 100 6.25 -7.87 2.59
CA LEU A 100 5.60 -8.64 1.53
C LEU A 100 4.75 -9.80 2.07
N SER A 101 4.27 -9.72 3.32
CA SER A 101 3.33 -10.73 3.82
C SER A 101 2.02 -10.69 3.04
N ASN A 102 1.32 -11.83 2.98
CA ASN A 102 0.03 -11.97 2.30
C ASN A 102 -0.95 -10.88 2.73
N ASP A 103 -1.08 -10.64 4.04
CA ASP A 103 -1.96 -9.60 4.58
C ASP A 103 -1.54 -8.19 4.16
N THR A 104 -0.23 -7.92 4.12
CA THR A 104 0.28 -6.61 3.72
C THR A 104 -0.01 -6.33 2.26
N VAL A 105 0.26 -7.32 1.40
CA VAL A 105 0.09 -7.19 -0.05
C VAL A 105 -1.40 -7.08 -0.39
N LEU A 106 -2.25 -7.90 0.24
CA LEU A 106 -3.70 -7.80 0.11
C LEU A 106 -4.20 -6.40 0.46
N ARG A 107 -3.77 -5.86 1.62
CA ARG A 107 -4.14 -4.51 2.04
C ARG A 107 -3.70 -3.45 1.04
N ARG A 108 -2.47 -3.53 0.53
CA ARG A 108 -1.94 -2.57 -0.45
C ARG A 108 -2.66 -2.64 -1.79
N ILE A 109 -3.05 -3.83 -2.24
CA ILE A 109 -3.90 -3.99 -3.42
C ILE A 109 -5.26 -3.32 -3.19
N HIS A 110 -5.87 -3.49 -2.00
CA HIS A 110 -7.11 -2.78 -1.65
C HIS A 110 -6.93 -1.26 -1.59
N ASP A 111 -5.82 -0.77 -1.05
CA ASP A 111 -5.53 0.67 -0.98
C ASP A 111 -5.38 1.26 -2.39
N LEU A 112 -4.63 0.57 -3.28
CA LEU A 112 -4.48 0.95 -4.69
C LEU A 112 -5.81 0.94 -5.44
N ALA A 113 -6.61 -0.12 -5.27
CA ALA A 113 -7.93 -0.19 -5.88
C ALA A 113 -8.86 0.93 -5.38
N SER A 114 -8.81 1.24 -4.08
CA SER A 114 -9.59 2.32 -3.48
C SER A 114 -9.18 3.69 -4.04
N TYR A 115 -7.89 3.93 -4.22
CA TYR A 115 -7.37 5.15 -4.82
C TYR A 115 -7.86 5.33 -6.26
N VAL A 116 -7.72 4.29 -7.11
CA VAL A 116 -8.20 4.33 -8.50
C VAL A 116 -9.70 4.58 -8.58
N ILE A 117 -10.49 3.93 -7.72
CA ILE A 117 -11.95 4.17 -7.65
C ILE A 117 -12.25 5.61 -7.22
N GLN A 118 -11.53 6.16 -6.24
CA GLN A 118 -11.74 7.54 -5.79
C GLN A 118 -11.42 8.56 -6.88
N GLU A 119 -10.35 8.34 -7.64
CA GLU A 119 -9.98 9.17 -8.78
C GLU A 119 -11.07 9.14 -9.87
N LEU A 120 -11.53 7.94 -10.23
CA LEU A 120 -12.64 7.75 -11.17
C LEU A 120 -13.89 8.49 -10.68
N VAL A 121 -14.31 8.27 -9.43
CA VAL A 121 -15.50 8.94 -8.85
C VAL A 121 -15.35 10.46 -8.88
N THR A 122 -14.18 10.99 -8.53
CA THR A 122 -13.90 12.43 -8.57
C THR A 122 -14.03 13.01 -9.97
N ARG A 123 -13.65 12.25 -11.00
CA ARG A 123 -13.83 12.60 -12.41
C ARG A 123 -15.30 12.58 -12.82
N LEU A 124 -16.03 11.53 -12.44
CA LEU A 124 -17.46 11.39 -12.73
C LEU A 124 -18.32 12.48 -12.09
N GLN A 125 -17.90 13.04 -10.95
CA GLN A 125 -18.59 14.18 -10.32
C GLN A 125 -18.50 15.48 -11.15
N LYS A 126 -17.51 15.59 -12.02
CA LYS A 126 -17.21 16.81 -12.79
C LYS A 126 -17.66 16.72 -14.25
N THR A 127 -18.06 15.54 -14.71
CA THR A 127 -18.32 15.25 -16.12
C THR A 127 -19.64 14.49 -16.27
N GLY A 128 -20.23 14.56 -17.46
CA GLY A 128 -21.32 13.63 -17.82
C GLY A 128 -20.75 12.25 -18.12
N PHE A 129 -21.48 11.19 -17.79
CA PHE A 129 -21.06 9.82 -18.07
C PHE A 129 -22.22 8.92 -18.43
N VAL A 130 -21.88 7.80 -19.07
CA VAL A 130 -22.79 6.71 -19.41
C VAL A 130 -22.42 5.50 -18.58
N LEU A 131 -23.43 4.80 -18.06
CA LEU A 131 -23.25 3.49 -17.44
C LEU A 131 -23.72 2.40 -18.39
N GLN A 132 -22.86 1.41 -18.58
CA GLN A 132 -23.20 0.13 -19.18
C GLN A 132 -23.23 -0.91 -18.07
N VAL A 133 -24.35 -1.63 -18.00
CA VAL A 133 -24.57 -2.69 -17.02
C VAL A 133 -24.69 -3.99 -17.78
N ASP A 134 -23.90 -4.99 -17.37
CA ASP A 134 -23.84 -6.29 -18.02
C ASP A 134 -23.87 -7.44 -17.00
N GLU A 135 -24.38 -8.59 -17.45
CA GLU A 135 -24.32 -9.85 -16.72
C GLU A 135 -23.39 -10.80 -17.49
N SER A 136 -22.28 -11.17 -16.87
CA SER A 136 -21.25 -12.02 -17.46
C SER A 136 -21.01 -13.26 -16.57
N THR A 137 -20.01 -14.06 -16.89
CA THR A 137 -19.60 -15.22 -16.09
C THR A 137 -18.11 -15.17 -15.80
N ASP A 138 -17.73 -15.49 -14.57
CA ASP A 138 -16.31 -15.62 -14.20
C ASP A 138 -15.68 -16.90 -14.78
N VAL A 139 -14.38 -17.10 -14.51
CA VAL A 139 -13.62 -18.28 -14.97
C VAL A 139 -14.14 -19.61 -14.41
N ALA A 140 -14.94 -19.58 -13.34
CA ALA A 140 -15.60 -20.74 -12.76
C ALA A 140 -17.05 -20.92 -13.26
N GLY A 141 -17.51 -20.08 -14.20
CA GLY A 141 -18.87 -20.09 -14.74
C GLY A 141 -19.92 -19.51 -13.79
N LEU A 142 -19.51 -18.80 -12.74
CA LEU A 142 -20.44 -18.13 -11.83
C LEU A 142 -20.87 -16.79 -12.44
N ALA A 143 -22.17 -16.50 -12.36
CA ALA A 143 -22.71 -15.24 -12.85
C ALA A 143 -22.10 -14.06 -12.10
N ILE A 144 -21.69 -13.04 -12.83
CA ILE A 144 -21.15 -11.79 -12.31
C ILE A 144 -21.92 -10.60 -12.89
N PHE A 145 -22.10 -9.58 -12.06
CA PHE A 145 -22.69 -8.30 -12.43
C PHE A 145 -21.58 -7.28 -12.63
N LEU A 146 -21.49 -6.75 -13.84
CA LEU A 146 -20.47 -5.81 -14.27
C LEU A 146 -21.11 -4.43 -14.50
N VAL A 147 -20.43 -3.39 -14.04
CA VAL A 147 -20.79 -2.00 -14.32
C VAL A 147 -19.57 -1.32 -14.90
N ILE A 148 -19.67 -0.95 -16.17
CA ILE A 148 -18.68 -0.17 -16.91
C ILE A 148 -19.18 1.26 -17.01
N VAL A 149 -18.28 2.21 -16.81
CA VAL A 149 -18.56 3.62 -16.98
C VAL A 149 -17.77 4.16 -18.16
N ARG A 150 -18.43 4.98 -18.98
CA ARG A 150 -17.81 5.71 -20.07
C ARG A 150 -17.96 7.20 -19.86
N CYS A 151 -16.84 7.93 -19.79
CA CYS A 151 -16.84 9.37 -19.57
C CYS A 151 -15.81 10.10 -20.45
N PRO A 152 -16.02 11.37 -20.79
CA PRO A 152 -14.99 12.21 -21.39
C PRO A 152 -13.78 12.32 -20.45
N TYR A 153 -12.59 12.12 -21.01
CA TYR A 153 -11.33 12.40 -20.33
C TYR A 153 -10.34 12.98 -21.33
N GLU A 154 -9.79 14.15 -20.99
CA GLU A 154 -8.93 14.94 -21.87
C GLU A 154 -9.60 15.18 -23.24
N SER A 155 -9.07 14.55 -24.30
CA SER A 155 -9.53 14.68 -25.68
C SER A 155 -10.25 13.45 -26.22
N SER A 156 -10.58 12.47 -25.36
CA SER A 156 -11.20 11.22 -25.76
C SER A 156 -12.30 10.76 -24.78
N PHE A 157 -12.94 9.62 -25.08
CA PHE A 157 -13.82 8.94 -24.13
C PHE A 157 -13.10 7.72 -23.60
N GLU A 158 -13.03 7.61 -22.28
CA GLU A 158 -12.44 6.46 -21.60
C GLU A 158 -13.54 5.57 -21.02
N GLU A 159 -13.27 4.27 -21.03
CA GLU A 159 -14.10 3.24 -20.39
C GLU A 159 -13.33 2.64 -19.22
N ASP A 160 -13.99 2.58 -18.07
CA ASP A 160 -13.44 1.99 -16.85
C ASP A 160 -14.45 1.06 -16.18
N MET A 161 -13.94 0.04 -15.49
CA MET A 161 -14.76 -0.84 -14.67
C MET A 161 -15.04 -0.18 -13.32
N LEU A 162 -16.29 0.23 -13.11
CA LEU A 162 -16.73 0.81 -11.84
C LEU A 162 -17.00 -0.27 -10.78
N MET A 163 -17.49 -1.43 -11.21
CA MET A 163 -17.81 -2.54 -10.30
C MET A 163 -17.83 -3.88 -11.01
N CYS A 164 -17.35 -4.92 -10.32
CA CYS A 164 -17.58 -6.31 -10.66
C CYS A 164 -17.97 -7.05 -9.37
N SER A 165 -19.11 -7.73 -9.37
CA SER A 165 -19.61 -8.43 -8.18
C SER A 165 -20.29 -9.75 -8.53
N PRO A 166 -20.07 -10.83 -7.76
CA PRO A 166 -20.74 -12.10 -8.02
C PRO A 166 -22.25 -11.98 -7.78
N LEU A 167 -23.02 -12.61 -8.67
CA LEU A 167 -24.44 -12.79 -8.53
C LEU A 167 -24.72 -14.11 -7.79
N PRO A 168 -25.65 -14.14 -6.82
CA PRO A 168 -26.01 -15.39 -6.17
C PRO A 168 -26.63 -16.36 -7.19
N THR A 169 -26.11 -17.58 -7.24
CA THR A 169 -26.57 -18.67 -8.13
C THR A 169 -28.02 -19.10 -7.90
N ASN A 170 -28.54 -18.87 -6.69
CA ASN A 170 -29.82 -19.41 -6.25
C ASN A 170 -30.73 -18.30 -5.72
N THR A 171 -31.35 -17.45 -6.56
CA THR A 171 -32.44 -16.60 -6.04
C THR A 171 -33.36 -16.04 -7.12
N THR A 172 -34.66 -16.12 -6.84
CA THR A 172 -35.78 -15.49 -7.56
C THR A 172 -35.48 -14.01 -7.88
N GLY A 173 -35.76 -13.57 -9.11
CA GLY A 173 -35.32 -12.29 -9.70
C GLY A 173 -35.53 -10.99 -8.89
N GLY A 174 -36.35 -11.00 -7.83
CA GLY A 174 -36.57 -9.85 -6.94
C GLY A 174 -35.41 -9.47 -6.02
N LYS A 175 -34.61 -10.43 -5.50
CA LYS A 175 -33.51 -10.14 -4.57
C LYS A 175 -32.26 -9.55 -5.26
N ASN A 176 -32.05 -9.88 -6.52
CA ASN A 176 -30.99 -9.26 -7.34
C ASN A 176 -31.35 -7.81 -7.68
N PHE A 177 -32.64 -7.48 -7.83
CA PHE A 177 -33.09 -6.13 -8.14
C PHE A 177 -32.80 -5.14 -7.00
N SER A 178 -33.01 -5.54 -5.73
CA SER A 178 -32.82 -4.65 -4.59
C SER A 178 -31.35 -4.28 -4.33
N LYS A 179 -30.41 -5.23 -4.42
CA LYS A 179 -28.97 -4.93 -4.32
C LYS A 179 -28.49 -4.05 -5.47
N ARG A 180 -28.85 -4.40 -6.71
CA ARG A 180 -28.53 -3.59 -7.91
C ARG A 180 -29.04 -2.16 -7.78
N ASN A 181 -30.25 -1.98 -7.25
CA ASN A 181 -30.92 -0.68 -7.14
C ASN A 181 -30.34 0.20 -6.01
N ILE A 182 -29.90 -0.38 -4.88
CA ILE A 182 -29.18 0.38 -3.83
C ILE A 182 -27.87 0.96 -4.36
N PHE A 183 -27.12 0.18 -5.15
CA PHE A 183 -25.86 0.62 -5.72
C PHE A 183 -26.04 1.63 -6.85
N LEU A 184 -26.99 1.40 -7.77
CA LEU A 184 -27.33 2.37 -8.80
C LEU A 184 -27.75 3.70 -8.17
N LYS A 185 -28.53 3.71 -7.07
CA LYS A 185 -28.86 4.93 -6.33
C LYS A 185 -27.64 5.66 -5.78
N LYS A 186 -26.66 4.91 -5.27
CA LYS A 186 -25.40 5.49 -4.77
C LYS A 186 -24.58 6.09 -5.91
N ILE A 187 -24.54 5.46 -7.08
CA ILE A 187 -23.86 5.99 -8.28
C ILE A 187 -24.61 7.20 -8.85
N ILE A 188 -25.95 7.18 -8.88
CA ILE A 188 -26.81 8.32 -9.28
C ILE A 188 -26.57 9.55 -8.41
N SER A 189 -26.20 9.38 -7.13
CA SER A 189 -25.83 10.51 -6.28
C SER A 189 -24.48 11.17 -6.64
N VAL A 190 -23.69 10.57 -7.54
CA VAL A 190 -22.36 11.05 -7.94
C VAL A 190 -22.43 12.09 -9.06
N GLY A 191 -23.49 12.12 -9.89
CA GLY A 191 -23.58 13.10 -10.99
C GLY A 191 -24.75 12.86 -11.95
N THR A 192 -24.78 13.61 -13.06
CA THR A 192 -25.82 13.48 -14.09
C THR A 192 -25.53 12.28 -14.99
N ILE A 193 -26.42 11.27 -14.95
CA ILE A 193 -26.22 9.97 -15.60
C ILE A 193 -27.13 9.80 -16.81
N ALA A 194 -26.58 9.32 -17.92
CA ALA A 194 -27.36 8.62 -18.96
C ALA A 194 -27.20 7.10 -18.77
N LEU A 195 -28.31 6.39 -18.55
CA LEU A 195 -28.33 4.93 -18.39
C LEU A 195 -28.61 4.27 -19.74
N THR A 196 -27.80 3.29 -20.12
CA THR A 196 -28.07 2.42 -21.28
C THR A 196 -28.08 0.97 -20.80
N PHE A 197 -29.21 0.29 -21.02
CA PHE A 197 -29.31 -1.15 -20.84
C PHE A 197 -28.93 -1.80 -22.17
N VAL A 198 -28.07 -2.82 -22.14
CA VAL A 198 -27.81 -3.71 -23.28
C VAL A 198 -28.78 -4.89 -23.20
#